data_AF-A2BVX0-F1
#
_entry.id   AF-A2BVX0-F1
#
_cell.length_a   1.000
_cell.length_b   1.000
_cell.length_c   1.000
_cell.angle_alpha   90.00
_cell.angle_beta   90.00
_cell.angle_gamma   90.00
#
_symmetry.space_group_name_H-M   'P 1'
#
loop_
_entity.id
_entity.type
_entity.pdbx_description
1 polymer ?
#
loop_
_entity_poly.entity_id
_entity_poly.type
_entity_poly.pdbx_seq_one_letter_code
_entity_poly.pdbx_strand_id
1 'polypeptide(L)' 'MGEAKRRKDLGLPPREKEFVLPEFNKEKVKQKVRNTLYKYPIIPFVFYGVAIIILFVGVFSVIKYYR' A
#
# COMPACT_ATOMS: atom_id res chain seq x y z
N MET A 1 1.66 42.70 11.44
CA MET A 1 1.82 42.23 10.03
C MET A 1 2.52 40.89 10.06
N GLY A 2 1.92 39.84 9.47
CA GLY A 2 2.43 38.47 9.59
C GLY A 2 3.80 38.25 8.96
N GLU A 3 4.50 37.19 9.38
CA GLU A 3 5.84 36.84 8.90
C GLU A 3 5.92 36.69 7.37
N ALA A 4 4.84 36.20 6.73
CA ALA A 4 4.75 36.10 5.28
C ALA A 4 4.80 37.47 4.58
N LYS A 5 4.15 38.50 5.16
CA LYS A 5 4.21 39.86 4.64
C LYS A 5 5.61 40.47 4.85
N ARG A 6 6.21 40.26 6.03
CA ARG A 6 7.57 40.70 6.33
C ARG A 6 8.63 40.11 5.38
N ARG A 7 8.51 38.84 5.01
CA ARG A 7 9.42 38.19 4.04
C ARG A 7 9.28 38.77 2.63
N LYS A 8 8.03 39.06 2.22
CA LYS A 8 7.76 39.70 0.93
C LYS A 8 8.37 41.10 0.85
N ASP A 9 8.24 41.88 1.92
CA ASP A 9 8.82 43.23 2.00
C ASP A 9 10.36 43.21 2.00
N LEU A 10 10.97 42.11 2.48
CA LEU A 10 12.41 41.87 2.49
C LEU A 10 12.94 41.15 1.23
N GLY A 11 12.10 40.88 0.22
CA GLY A 11 12.49 40.15 -0.98
C GLY A 11 12.88 38.67 -0.74
N LEU A 12 12.54 38.12 0.43
CA LEU A 12 12.88 36.75 0.80
C LEU A 12 11.86 35.77 0.21
N PRO A 13 12.29 34.59 -0.26
CA PRO A 13 11.38 33.57 -0.75
C PRO A 13 10.42 33.09 0.35
N PRO A 14 9.22 32.61 -0.02
CA PRO A 14 8.30 31.98 0.91
C PRO A 14 8.99 30.88 1.71
N ARG A 15 8.61 30.70 2.98
CA ARG A 15 9.17 29.61 3.80
C ARG A 15 8.80 28.28 3.13
N GLU A 16 9.81 27.44 2.88
CA GLU A 16 9.59 26.08 2.45
C GLU A 16 8.71 25.38 3.50
N LYS A 17 7.59 24.82 3.04
CA LYS A 17 6.74 24.01 3.92
C LYS A 17 7.52 22.73 4.20
N GLU A 18 7.69 22.39 5.46
CA GLU A 18 8.24 21.08 5.83
C GLU A 18 7.40 20.00 5.16
N PHE A 19 8.06 19.18 4.33
CA PHE A 19 7.44 18.03 3.70
C PHE A 19 7.30 16.94 4.76
N VAL A 20 6.17 16.92 5.44
CA VAL A 20 5.85 15.85 6.39
C VAL A 20 5.58 14.58 5.58
N LEU A 21 6.52 13.63 5.67
CA LEU A 21 6.33 12.31 5.09
C LEU A 21 5.12 11.64 5.77
N PRO A 22 4.22 11.00 5.00
CA PRO A 22 3.10 10.29 5.59
C PRO A 22 3.64 9.14 6.46
N GLU A 23 3.35 9.19 7.75
CA GLU A 23 3.72 8.10 8.67
C GLU A 23 2.88 6.85 8.38
N PHE A 24 3.54 5.70 8.38
CA PHE A 24 2.87 4.42 8.19
C PHE A 24 2.03 4.06 9.41
N ASN A 25 0.73 4.36 9.34
CA ASN A 25 -0.21 4.01 10.41
C ASN A 25 -0.66 2.55 10.28
N LYS A 26 -0.02 1.67 11.06
CA LYS A 26 -0.31 0.23 11.12
C LYS A 26 -1.76 -0.08 11.47
N GLU A 27 -2.39 0.72 12.33
CA GLU A 27 -3.75 0.48 12.81
C GLU A 27 -4.79 0.77 11.72
N LYS A 28 -4.63 1.89 11.01
CA LYS A 28 -5.49 2.25 9.87
C LYS A 28 -5.42 1.18 8.78
N VAL A 29 -4.22 0.66 8.50
CA VAL A 29 -4.04 -0.42 7.51
C VAL A 29 -4.73 -1.70 7.98
N LYS A 30 -4.52 -2.12 9.24
CA LYS A 30 -5.19 -3.30 9.81
C LYS A 30 -6.72 -3.18 9.75
N GLN A 31 -7.27 -2.03 10.13
CA GLN A 31 -8.71 -1.80 10.08
C GLN A 31 -9.25 -1.84 8.65
N LYS A 32 -8.54 -1.23 7.70
CA LYS A 32 -8.92 -1.25 6.28
C LYS A 32 -8.92 -2.67 5.71
N VAL A 33 -7.88 -3.46 6.01
CA VAL A 33 -7.79 -4.86 5.58
C VAL A 33 -8.94 -5.68 6.18
N ARG A 34 -9.19 -5.56 7.49
CA ARG A 34 -10.31 -6.25 8.16
C ARG A 34 -11.66 -5.91 7.54
N ASN A 35 -11.95 -4.63 7.35
CA ASN A 35 -13.21 -4.18 6.77
C ASN A 35 -13.39 -4.71 5.33
N THR A 36 -12.31 -4.76 4.56
CA THR A 36 -12.34 -5.30 3.19
C THR A 36 -12.61 -6.80 3.19
N LEU A 37 -11.95 -7.55 4.07
CA LEU A 37 -12.14 -9.00 4.20
C LEU A 37 -13.53 -9.37 4.70
N TYR A 38 -14.11 -8.59 5.61
CA TYR A 38 -15.49 -8.79 6.04
C TYR A 38 -16.51 -8.44 4.96
N LYS A 39 -16.25 -7.40 4.16
CA LYS A 39 -17.12 -7.03 3.04
C LYS A 39 -17.11 -8.10 1.93
N TYR A 40 -15.96 -8.73 1.72
CA TYR A 40 -15.76 -9.72 0.66
C TYR A 40 -15.11 -10.99 1.23
N PRO A 41 -15.87 -11.81 1.97
CA PRO A 41 -15.34 -13.01 2.63
C PRO A 41 -14.85 -14.09 1.66
N ILE A 42 -15.19 -13.98 0.37
CA ILE A 42 -14.77 -14.89 -0.70
C ILE A 42 -13.30 -14.68 -1.14
N ILE A 43 -12.74 -13.49 -0.91
CA ILE A 43 -11.40 -13.12 -1.40
C ILE A 43 -10.30 -14.09 -0.92
N PRO A 44 -10.23 -14.48 0.37
CA PRO A 44 -9.24 -15.46 0.82
C PRO A 44 -9.35 -16.78 0.07
N PHE A 45 -10.57 -17.30 -0.13
CA PHE A 45 -10.77 -18.59 -0.80
C PHE A 45 -10.33 -18.56 -2.25
N VAL A 46 -10.66 -17.49 -2.99
CA VAL A 46 -10.21 -17.34 -4.39
C VAL A 46 -8.70 -17.19 -4.45
N PHE A 47 -8.11 -16.36 -3.58
CA PHE A 47 -6.67 -16.14 -3.57
C PHE A 47 -5.90 -17.45 -3.28
N TYR A 48 -6.26 -18.16 -2.22
CA TYR A 48 -5.60 -19.42 -1.86
C TYR A 48 -5.93 -20.53 -2.87
N GLY A 49 -7.14 -20.59 -3.41
CA GLY A 49 -7.52 -21.54 -4.45
C GLY A 49 -6.65 -21.39 -5.70
N VAL A 50 -6.48 -20.16 -6.18
CA VAL A 50 -5.60 -19.86 -7.32
C VAL A 50 -4.14 -20.20 -6.99
N ALA A 51 -3.66 -19.84 -5.80
CA ALA A 51 -2.29 -20.15 -5.38
C ALA A 51 -2.01 -21.66 -5.38
N ILE A 52 -2.95 -22.47 -4.89
CA ILE A 52 -2.86 -23.92 -4.89
C ILE A 52 -2.83 -24.48 -6.32
N ILE A 53 -3.71 -24.00 -7.21
CA ILE A 53 -3.72 -24.43 -8.61
C ILE A 53 -2.38 -24.12 -9.29
N ILE A 54 -1.84 -22.92 -9.09
CA ILE A 54 -0.53 -22.54 -9.64
C ILE A 54 0.56 -23.47 -9.13
N LEU A 55 0.54 -23.83 -7.85
CA LEU A 55 1.51 -24.75 -7.25
C LEU A 55 1.43 -26.14 -7.91
N PHE A 56 0.22 -26.70 -8.05
CA PHE A 56 0.03 -27.99 -8.71
C PHE A 56 0.46 -27.97 -10.18
N VAL A 57 0.08 -26.93 -10.93
CA VAL A 57 0.49 -26.78 -12.34
C VAL A 57 2.00 -26.65 -12.45
N GLY A 58 2.64 -25.88 -11.56
CA GLY A 58 4.09 -25.73 -11.51
C GLY A 58 4.79 -27.07 -11.25
N VAL A 59 4.37 -27.80 -10.21
CA VAL A 59 4.93 -29.12 -9.89
C VAL A 59 4.71 -30.11 -11.02
N PHE A 60 3.50 -30.16 -11.59
CA PHE A 60 3.20 -31.04 -12.73
C PHE A 60 4.07 -30.73 -13.95
N SER A 61 4.24 -29.44 -14.26
CA SER A 61 5.07 -29.00 -15.38
C SER A 61 6.54 -29.36 -15.19
N VAL A 62 7.06 -29.22 -13.98
CA VAL A 62 8.41 -29.65 -13.62
C VAL A 62 8.55 -31.17 -13.79
N ILE A 63 7.64 -31.96 -13.22
CA ILE A 63 7.69 -33.44 -13.36
C ILE A 63 7.63 -33.86 -14.83
N LYS A 64 6.76 -33.24 -15.63
CA LYS A 64 6.64 -33.50 -17.08
C LYS A 64 7.88 -33.09 -17.86
N TYR A 65 8.59 -32.06 -17.44
CA TYR A 65 9.81 -31.61 -18.12
C TYR A 65 10.98 -32.58 -17.90
N TYR A 66 11.06 -33.23 -16.73
CA TYR A 66 12.13 -34.14 -16.36
C TYR A 66 11.82 -35.63 -16.61
N ARG A 67 10.60 -35.98 -17.02
CA ARG A 67 10.20 -37.33 -17.47
C ARG A 67 10.03 -37.35 -18.97
#